data_AF-A0ABD1LG88-F1
#
_entry.id   AF-A0ABD1LG88-F1
#
_cell.length_a   1.000
_cell.length_b   1.000
_cell.length_c   1.000
_cell.angle_alpha   90.00
_cell.angle_beta   90.00
_cell.angle_gamma   90.00
#
_symmetry.space_group_name_H-M   'P 1'
#
loop_
_entity.id
_entity.type
_entity.pdbx_description
1 polymer ?
#
loop_
_entity_poly.entity_id
_entity_poly.type
_entity_poly.pdbx_seq_one_letter_code
_entity_poly.pdbx_strand_id
1 'polypeptide(L)'
;MNYEQIIHWSQNSPSRHVEVESEEFLKQLKNQKNLKCLSLRGISRIFELPLPIFQLEKLETLDLKACHNLELLPNDIAPLRNLKYLDLSRCYLLDKMPNGIEKLTNLRVLKGFVRGSSINTTCKVSDLVNLQGLERLSIHIKNGAVIQDREFESLEKLSAHEYLKISWGV
;
A
#
# COMPACT_ATOMS: atom_id res chain seq x y z
N MET A 1 -4.76 30.80 -5.62
CA MET A 1 -5.25 29.49 -6.09
C MET A 1 -4.90 28.47 -5.02
N ASN A 2 -5.91 28.00 -4.28
CA ASN A 2 -5.77 27.08 -3.14
C ASN A 2 -5.73 25.64 -3.66
N TYR A 3 -4.66 24.91 -3.37
CA TYR A 3 -4.47 23.50 -3.76
C TYR A 3 -4.85 22.52 -2.63
N GLU A 4 -5.95 22.78 -1.91
CA GLU A 4 -6.34 21.95 -0.75
C GLU A 4 -7.34 20.83 -1.06
N GLN A 5 -7.83 20.67 -2.30
CA GLN A 5 -8.84 19.62 -2.59
C GLN A 5 -8.65 18.99 -3.98
N ILE A 6 -8.05 17.80 -4.00
CA ILE A 6 -8.13 16.83 -5.10
C ILE A 6 -8.21 15.45 -4.41
N ILE A 7 -9.27 14.64 -4.41
CA ILE A 7 -10.58 14.58 -5.08
C ILE A 7 -11.54 13.86 -4.11
N HIS A 8 -12.80 14.29 -4.12
CA HIS A 8 -13.92 13.73 -3.34
C HIS A 8 -14.27 12.31 -3.81
N TRP A 9 -14.41 11.38 -2.87
CA TRP A 9 -14.82 10.00 -3.16
C TRP A 9 -16.34 9.94 -3.33
N SER A 10 -16.83 9.33 -4.41
CA SER A 10 -18.21 8.84 -4.46
C SER A 10 -18.21 7.31 -4.57
N GLN A 11 -18.80 6.66 -3.59
CA GLN A 11 -19.16 5.25 -3.66
C GLN A 11 -20.17 5.02 -4.79
N ASN A 12 -20.14 3.83 -5.39
CA ASN A 12 -21.05 3.29 -6.42
C ASN A 12 -20.86 3.75 -7.88
N SER A 13 -19.83 3.20 -8.56
CA SER A 13 -19.93 2.77 -9.96
C SER A 13 -18.72 1.92 -10.39
N PRO A 14 -18.87 0.83 -11.18
CA PRO A 14 -17.77 -0.09 -11.51
C PRO A 14 -16.79 0.41 -12.61
N SER A 15 -16.99 1.58 -13.22
CA SER A 15 -16.37 1.85 -14.54
C SER A 15 -15.77 3.24 -14.75
N ARG A 16 -15.51 4.04 -13.71
CA ARG A 16 -14.71 5.28 -13.87
C ARG A 16 -13.23 4.99 -13.69
N HIS A 17 -12.60 4.46 -14.73
CA HIS A 17 -11.14 4.40 -14.81
C HIS A 17 -10.63 5.82 -15.04
N VAL A 18 -9.75 6.30 -14.16
CA VAL A 18 -9.08 7.59 -14.37
C VAL A 18 -7.75 7.26 -15.04
N GLU A 19 -7.67 7.49 -16.34
CA GLU A 19 -6.40 7.40 -17.07
C GLU A 19 -5.65 8.71 -16.88
N VAL A 20 -4.42 8.65 -16.37
CA VAL A 20 -3.51 9.79 -16.39
C VAL A 20 -2.73 9.77 -17.70
N GLU A 21 -2.73 10.91 -18.39
CA GLU A 21 -1.94 11.10 -19.62
C GLU A 21 -0.44 11.22 -19.34
N SER A 22 -0.07 11.57 -18.10
CA SER A 22 1.31 11.75 -17.65
C SER A 22 1.46 11.53 -16.14
N GLU A 23 2.57 10.93 -15.72
CA GLU A 23 2.98 10.77 -14.31
C GLU A 23 3.67 12.03 -13.75
N GLU A 24 3.77 13.12 -14.52
CA GLU A 24 4.50 14.33 -14.15
C GLU A 24 3.96 14.99 -12.87
N PHE A 25 2.66 14.88 -12.60
CA PHE A 25 2.07 15.36 -11.35
C PHE A 25 2.65 14.65 -10.12
N LEU A 26 3.03 13.35 -10.23
CA LEU A 26 3.66 12.61 -9.13
C LEU A 26 5.03 13.17 -8.77
N LYS A 27 5.77 13.72 -9.75
CA LYS A 27 7.07 14.37 -9.50
C LYS A 27 6.93 15.66 -8.71
N GLN A 28 5.79 16.36 -8.84
CA GLN A 28 5.51 17.60 -8.13
C GLN A 28 5.16 17.38 -6.65
N LEU A 29 4.75 16.16 -6.28
CA LEU A 29 4.43 15.79 -4.90
C LEU A 29 5.60 16.02 -3.94
N LYS A 30 6.85 16.00 -4.43
CA LYS A 30 8.04 16.29 -3.62
C LYS A 30 7.96 17.60 -2.84
N ASN A 31 7.21 18.59 -3.37
CA ASN A 31 7.04 19.91 -2.79
C ASN A 31 5.87 20.00 -1.79
N GLN A 32 5.00 18.98 -1.73
CA GLN A 32 3.79 18.96 -0.90
C GLN A 32 4.08 18.47 0.52
N LYS A 33 5.00 19.13 1.24
CA LYS A 33 5.48 18.70 2.57
C LYS A 33 4.42 18.64 3.67
N ASN A 34 3.26 19.26 3.44
CA ASN A 34 2.12 19.25 4.36
C ASN A 34 1.01 18.26 3.98
N LEU A 35 1.19 17.47 2.92
CA LEU A 35 0.19 16.54 2.46
C LEU A 35 -0.07 15.45 3.50
N LYS A 36 -1.33 15.32 3.92
CA LYS A 36 -1.78 14.29 4.86
C LYS A 36 -2.51 13.14 4.19
N CYS A 37 -3.13 13.37 3.04
CA CYS A 37 -3.90 12.36 2.33
C CYS A 37 -3.54 12.42 0.85
N LEU A 38 -3.14 11.28 0.29
CA LEU A 38 -2.91 11.08 -1.13
C LEU A 38 -3.76 9.88 -1.58
N SER A 39 -4.69 10.12 -2.49
CA SER A 39 -5.43 9.05 -3.14
C SER A 39 -5.15 9.06 -4.64
N LEU A 40 -4.67 7.94 -5.14
CA LEU A 40 -4.50 7.62 -6.57
C LEU A 40 -5.44 6.48 -6.97
N ARG A 41 -6.52 6.27 -6.19
CA ARG A 41 -7.42 5.14 -6.35
C ARG A 41 -7.95 5.03 -7.78
N GLY A 42 -7.80 3.86 -8.38
CA GLY A 42 -8.35 3.55 -9.70
C GLY A 42 -7.62 4.26 -10.84
N ILE A 43 -6.46 4.86 -10.57
CA ILE A 43 -5.65 5.45 -11.63
C ILE A 43 -4.94 4.33 -12.39
N SER A 44 -5.16 4.29 -13.69
CA SER A 44 -4.46 3.41 -14.63
C SER A 44 -3.24 4.11 -15.23
N ARG A 45 -2.32 3.32 -15.83
CA ARG A 45 -1.05 3.79 -16.42
C ARG A 45 -0.02 4.36 -15.44
N ILE A 46 -0.19 4.16 -14.13
CA ILE A 46 0.89 4.32 -13.16
C ILE A 46 1.56 2.96 -12.98
N PHE A 47 2.79 2.82 -13.48
CA PHE A 47 3.55 1.58 -13.37
C PHE A 47 4.46 1.55 -12.15
N GLU A 48 5.02 2.72 -11.80
CA GLU A 48 5.89 2.90 -10.65
C GLU A 48 5.51 4.20 -9.91
N LEU A 49 5.50 4.15 -8.57
CA LEU A 49 5.42 5.38 -7.78
C LEU A 49 6.80 6.01 -7.62
N PRO A 50 6.98 7.31 -7.87
CA PRO A 50 8.28 7.94 -7.73
C PRO A 50 8.67 8.07 -6.24
N LEU A 51 9.97 7.90 -5.99
CA LEU A 51 10.63 7.99 -4.68
C LEU A 51 10.13 9.12 -3.76
N PRO A 52 9.87 10.36 -4.24
CA PRO A 52 9.43 11.46 -3.38
C PRO A 52 8.09 11.23 -2.66
N ILE A 53 7.24 10.31 -3.12
CA ILE A 53 5.99 9.96 -2.41
C ILE A 53 6.30 9.41 -1.03
N PHE A 54 7.35 8.60 -0.89
CA PHE A 54 7.76 8.03 0.40
C PHE A 54 8.51 9.03 1.28
N GLN A 55 8.77 10.24 0.80
CA GLN A 55 9.37 11.33 1.57
C GLN A 55 8.33 12.32 2.12
N LEU A 56 7.04 12.00 1.99
CA LEU A 56 5.94 12.78 2.53
C LEU A 56 5.72 12.42 4.01
N GLU A 57 6.61 12.86 4.89
CA GLU A 57 6.63 12.44 6.30
C GLU A 57 5.33 12.73 7.06
N LYS A 58 4.54 13.73 6.63
CA LYS A 58 3.24 14.08 7.24
C LYS A 58 2.06 13.29 6.67
N LEU A 59 2.29 12.39 5.71
CA LEU A 59 1.24 11.61 5.09
C LEU A 59 0.63 10.63 6.10
N GLU A 60 -0.67 10.74 6.31
CA GLU A 60 -1.47 9.88 7.18
C GLU A 60 -2.26 8.82 6.38
N THR A 61 -2.58 9.11 5.11
CA THR A 61 -3.35 8.21 4.22
C THR A 61 -2.71 8.13 2.84
N LEU A 62 -2.41 6.91 2.40
CA LEU A 62 -2.00 6.59 1.04
C LEU A 62 -2.96 5.53 0.46
N ASP A 63 -3.81 5.96 -0.46
CA ASP A 63 -4.78 5.08 -1.11
C ASP A 63 -4.42 4.87 -2.58
N LEU A 64 -3.98 3.64 -2.89
CA LEU A 64 -3.56 3.18 -4.21
C LEU A 64 -4.50 2.08 -4.71
N LYS A 65 -5.69 1.96 -4.12
CA LYS A 65 -6.62 0.88 -4.42
C LYS A 65 -6.95 0.86 -5.91
N ALA A 66 -6.95 -0.34 -6.51
CA ALA A 66 -7.29 -0.54 -7.91
C ALA A 66 -6.39 0.21 -8.92
N CYS A 67 -5.15 0.53 -8.56
CA CYS A 67 -4.12 0.89 -9.54
C CYS A 67 -3.66 -0.36 -10.28
N HIS A 68 -4.41 -0.77 -11.30
CA HIS A 68 -4.25 -2.08 -11.96
C HIS A 68 -2.90 -2.25 -12.67
N ASN A 69 -2.26 -1.16 -13.10
CA ASN A 69 -0.95 -1.19 -13.76
C ASN A 69 0.25 -1.06 -12.80
N LEU A 70 0.02 -0.86 -11.51
CA LEU A 70 1.11 -0.62 -10.55
C LEU A 70 1.91 -1.90 -10.35
N GLU A 71 3.17 -1.87 -10.78
CA GLU A 71 4.12 -2.97 -10.70
C GLU A 71 5.14 -2.77 -9.58
N LEU A 72 5.54 -1.52 -9.34
CA LEU A 72 6.65 -1.17 -8.45
C LEU A 72 6.29 -0.06 -7.46
N LEU A 73 6.71 -0.27 -6.21
CA LEU A 73 6.77 0.75 -5.17
C LEU A 73 8.24 1.13 -4.92
N PRO A 74 8.54 2.36 -4.46
CA PRO A 74 9.88 2.73 -4.04
C PRO A 74 10.41 1.80 -2.94
N ASN A 75 11.73 1.63 -2.85
CA ASN A 75 12.30 0.55 -2.03
C ASN A 75 12.07 0.66 -0.52
N ASP A 76 11.91 1.85 0.06
CA ASP A 76 11.80 2.03 1.53
C ASP A 76 10.67 3.00 1.91
N ILE A 77 9.63 2.47 2.55
CA ILE A 77 8.46 3.24 3.00
C ILE A 77 8.64 3.85 4.40
N ALA A 78 9.70 3.49 5.12
CA ALA A 78 9.93 3.89 6.51
C ALA A 78 9.85 5.40 6.82
N PRO A 79 10.15 6.34 5.89
CA PRO A 79 10.00 7.75 6.19
C PRO A 79 8.53 8.21 6.36
N LEU A 80 7.53 7.42 5.92
CA LEU A 80 6.11 7.70 6.13
C LEU A 80 5.65 7.39 7.57
N ARG A 81 6.36 7.92 8.57
CA ARG A 81 6.17 7.58 10.00
C ARG A 81 4.78 7.91 10.55
N ASN A 82 4.06 8.84 9.93
CA ASN A 82 2.70 9.23 10.32
C ASN A 82 1.60 8.43 9.60
N LEU A 83 1.95 7.49 8.73
CA LEU A 83 0.99 6.76 7.93
C LEU A 83 0.11 5.89 8.82
N LYS A 84 -1.21 6.08 8.71
CA LYS A 84 -2.25 5.33 9.43
C LYS A 84 -3.01 4.39 8.50
N TYR A 85 -3.08 4.73 7.21
CA TYR A 85 -3.83 3.98 6.21
C TYR A 85 -3.00 3.78 4.94
N LEU A 86 -2.83 2.52 4.55
CA LEU A 86 -2.26 2.10 3.27
C LEU A 86 -3.19 1.09 2.59
N ASP A 87 -3.69 1.41 1.40
CA ASP A 87 -4.51 0.50 0.61
C ASP A 87 -3.89 0.24 -0.77
N LEU A 88 -3.36 -0.97 -0.95
CA LEU A 88 -2.84 -1.53 -2.21
C LEU A 88 -3.78 -2.60 -2.77
N SER A 89 -5.02 -2.69 -2.30
CA SER A 89 -5.95 -3.73 -2.75
C SER A 89 -6.28 -3.56 -4.23
N ARG A 90 -6.35 -4.67 -4.96
CA ARG A 90 -6.60 -4.70 -6.42
C ARG A 90 -5.48 -4.10 -7.28
N CYS A 91 -4.26 -3.98 -6.75
CA CYS A 91 -3.03 -3.74 -7.53
C CYS A 91 -2.43 -5.08 -7.96
N TYR A 92 -3.03 -5.73 -8.97
CA TYR A 92 -2.74 -7.13 -9.30
C TYR A 92 -1.34 -7.38 -9.87
N LEU A 93 -0.72 -6.36 -10.49
CA LEU A 93 0.62 -6.47 -11.06
C LEU A 93 1.74 -6.25 -10.03
N LEU A 94 1.44 -5.68 -8.86
CA LEU A 94 2.44 -5.40 -7.83
C LEU A 94 3.11 -6.71 -7.40
N ASP A 95 4.44 -6.76 -7.47
CA ASP A 95 5.17 -8.01 -7.22
C ASP A 95 5.72 -8.15 -5.81
N LYS A 96 6.13 -7.04 -5.22
CA LYS A 96 6.80 -7.02 -3.92
C LYS A 96 6.32 -5.87 -3.05
N MET A 97 6.40 -6.09 -1.75
CA MET A 97 6.24 -5.04 -0.77
C MET A 97 7.57 -4.27 -0.59
N PRO A 98 7.52 -2.94 -0.38
CA PRO A 98 8.70 -2.16 -0.03
C PRO A 98 9.23 -2.55 1.35
N ASN A 99 10.49 -2.22 1.62
CA ASN A 99 11.11 -2.41 2.93
C ASN A 99 10.58 -1.36 3.91
N GLY A 100 10.68 -1.65 5.22
CA GLY A 100 10.36 -0.67 6.25
C GLY A 100 8.88 -0.55 6.60
N ILE A 101 8.02 -1.42 6.05
CA ILE A 101 6.60 -1.49 6.45
C ILE A 101 6.49 -1.80 7.93
N GLU A 102 7.31 -2.71 8.44
CA GLU A 102 7.37 -3.10 9.85
C GLU A 102 7.73 -1.94 10.80
N LYS A 103 8.22 -0.81 10.27
CA LYS A 103 8.59 0.39 11.02
C LYS A 103 7.45 1.41 11.09
N LEU A 104 6.34 1.19 10.39
CA LEU A 104 5.19 2.10 10.36
C LEU A 104 4.30 1.90 11.60
N THR A 105 4.82 2.22 12.78
CA THR A 105 4.15 1.94 14.08
C THR A 105 2.81 2.64 14.28
N ASN A 106 2.49 3.66 13.49
CA ASN A 106 1.19 4.34 13.48
C ASN A 106 0.16 3.71 12.53
N LEU A 107 0.55 2.70 11.74
CA LEU A 107 -0.30 2.08 10.74
C LEU A 107 -1.44 1.30 11.41
N ARG A 108 -2.68 1.65 11.06
CA ARG A 108 -3.91 1.01 11.55
C ARG A 108 -4.57 0.14 10.49
N VAL A 109 -4.41 0.50 9.22
CA VAL A 109 -4.99 -0.25 8.10
C VAL A 109 -3.94 -0.51 7.05
N LEU A 110 -3.70 -1.80 6.78
CA LEU A 110 -2.85 -2.29 5.71
C LEU A 110 -3.64 -3.24 4.82
N LYS A 111 -3.96 -2.81 3.59
CA LYS A 111 -4.67 -3.65 2.62
C LYS A 111 -3.79 -3.92 1.40
N GLY A 112 -3.98 -5.08 0.79
CA GLY A 112 -3.21 -5.53 -0.37
C GLY A 112 -1.74 -5.84 -0.08
N PHE A 113 -1.38 -6.30 1.12
CA PHE A 113 -0.01 -6.77 1.37
C PHE A 113 0.29 -7.96 0.45
N VAL A 114 1.29 -7.83 -0.43
CA VAL A 114 1.60 -8.83 -1.45
C VAL A 114 2.60 -9.85 -0.90
N ARG A 115 2.23 -11.12 -0.99
CA ARG A 115 3.14 -12.25 -0.84
C ARG A 115 3.36 -12.91 -2.20
N GLY A 116 4.43 -12.50 -2.88
CA GLY A 116 4.86 -13.04 -4.19
C GLY A 116 5.90 -14.15 -4.06
N SER A 117 6.29 -14.78 -5.16
CA SER A 117 7.31 -15.87 -5.22
C SER A 117 8.76 -15.38 -5.17
N SER A 118 8.98 -14.06 -5.31
CA SER A 118 10.30 -13.44 -5.39
C SER A 118 11.05 -13.47 -4.05
N ILE A 119 12.26 -14.05 -4.03
CA ILE A 119 13.17 -14.13 -2.86
C ILE A 119 13.71 -12.77 -2.37
N ASN A 120 13.51 -11.69 -3.14
CA ASN A 120 14.07 -10.37 -2.87
C ASN A 120 13.13 -9.44 -2.06
N THR A 121 12.00 -9.95 -1.55
CA THR A 121 11.17 -9.16 -0.64
C THR A 121 11.77 -9.17 0.76
N THR A 122 12.14 -7.99 1.26
CA THR A 122 12.81 -7.88 2.56
C THR A 122 11.81 -7.82 3.73
N CYS A 123 10.55 -7.44 3.48
CA CYS A 123 9.48 -7.46 4.47
C CYS A 123 8.67 -8.75 4.33
N LYS A 124 8.79 -9.63 5.33
CA LYS A 124 8.06 -10.90 5.41
C LYS A 124 6.76 -10.70 6.18
N VAL A 125 5.84 -11.66 6.04
CA VAL A 125 4.61 -11.72 6.84
C VAL A 125 4.93 -11.69 8.34
N SER A 126 6.01 -12.37 8.76
CA SER A 126 6.48 -12.41 10.14
C SER A 126 6.88 -11.04 10.70
N ASP A 127 7.25 -10.08 9.85
CA ASP A 127 7.70 -8.76 10.29
C ASP A 127 6.51 -7.85 10.62
N LEU A 128 5.31 -8.19 10.15
CA LEU A 128 4.08 -7.44 10.42
C LEU A 128 3.68 -7.47 11.90
N VAL A 129 4.19 -8.41 12.69
CA VAL A 129 3.96 -8.47 14.15
C VAL A 129 4.47 -7.22 14.89
N ASN A 130 5.38 -6.46 14.28
CA ASN A 130 5.87 -5.19 14.81
C ASN A 130 4.83 -4.07 14.73
N LEU A 131 3.78 -4.25 13.92
CA LEU A 131 2.67 -3.31 13.76
C LEU A 131 1.60 -3.53 14.84
N GLN A 132 1.98 -3.34 16.10
CA GLN A 132 1.11 -3.61 17.26
C GLN A 132 -0.21 -2.81 17.28
N GLY A 133 -0.30 -1.75 16.48
CA GLY A 133 -1.48 -0.91 16.35
C GLY A 133 -2.40 -1.27 15.18
N LEU A 134 -2.06 -2.29 14.38
CA LEU A 134 -2.84 -2.66 13.22
C LEU A 134 -4.26 -3.09 13.65
N GLU A 135 -5.27 -2.71 12.88
CA GLU A 135 -6.67 -3.03 13.13
C GLU A 135 -7.26 -3.82 11.97
N ARG A 136 -6.68 -3.66 10.78
CA ARG A 136 -7.14 -4.30 9.55
C ARG A 136 -5.93 -4.68 8.69
N LEU A 137 -5.82 -5.96 8.41
CA LEU A 137 -4.81 -6.53 7.54
C LEU A 137 -5.48 -7.31 6.41
N SER A 138 -5.13 -7.03 5.16
CA SER A 138 -5.43 -7.97 4.08
C SER A 138 -4.18 -8.35 3.31
N ILE A 139 -3.95 -9.66 3.19
CA ILE A 139 -2.84 -10.25 2.46
C ILE A 139 -3.36 -10.82 1.13
N HIS A 140 -2.61 -10.57 0.08
CA HIS A 140 -2.80 -11.14 -1.24
C HIS A 140 -1.62 -12.03 -1.59
N ILE A 141 -1.89 -13.32 -1.75
CA ILE A 141 -0.90 -14.32 -2.10
C ILE A 141 -0.93 -14.49 -3.62
N LYS A 142 0.17 -14.18 -4.31
CA LYS A 142 0.24 -14.30 -5.77
C LYS A 142 0.24 -15.77 -6.18
N ASN A 143 -0.25 -16.04 -7.38
CA ASN A 143 -0.18 -17.37 -7.98
C ASN A 143 1.29 -17.85 -8.04
N GLY A 144 1.52 -19.11 -7.72
CA GLY A 144 2.86 -19.71 -7.66
C GLY A 144 3.70 -19.34 -6.44
N ALA A 145 3.16 -18.58 -5.48
CA ALA A 145 3.86 -18.34 -4.22
C ALA A 145 3.96 -19.64 -3.40
N VAL A 146 5.19 -20.05 -3.08
CA VAL A 146 5.43 -21.15 -2.14
C VAL A 146 5.26 -20.61 -0.72
N ILE A 147 4.26 -21.12 -0.02
CA ILE A 147 4.01 -20.83 1.39
C ILE A 147 4.69 -21.88 2.23
N GLN A 148 5.48 -21.45 3.20
CA GLN A 148 6.12 -22.36 4.13
C GLN A 148 5.14 -22.71 5.26
N ASP A 149 5.28 -23.92 5.81
CA ASP A 149 4.60 -24.28 7.05
C ASP A 149 4.88 -23.20 8.10
N ARG A 150 3.83 -22.76 8.79
CA ARG A 150 3.88 -21.75 9.87
C ARG A 150 4.17 -20.31 9.47
N GLU A 151 4.25 -19.98 8.18
CA GLU A 151 4.53 -18.61 7.72
C GLU A 151 3.58 -17.56 8.34
N PHE A 152 2.33 -17.95 8.56
CA PHE A 152 1.28 -17.09 9.11
C PHE A 152 1.04 -17.26 10.62
N GLU A 153 1.72 -18.18 11.33
CA GLU A 153 1.54 -18.37 12.79
C GLU A 153 1.86 -17.08 13.57
N SER A 154 2.82 -16.31 13.07
CA SER A 154 3.19 -15.01 13.64
C SER A 154 1.99 -14.03 13.72
N LEU A 155 1.02 -14.15 12.81
CA LEU A 155 -0.19 -13.30 12.78
C LEU A 155 -1.20 -13.64 13.89
N GLU A 156 -1.07 -14.78 14.58
CA GLU A 156 -1.91 -15.07 15.74
C GLU A 156 -1.72 -14.00 16.84
N LYS A 157 -0.51 -13.42 16.94
CA LYS A 157 -0.21 -12.32 17.87
C LYS A 157 -0.98 -11.04 17.57
N LEU A 158 -1.42 -10.88 16.33
CA LEU A 158 -2.19 -9.75 15.83
C LEU A 158 -3.72 -9.98 15.97
N SER A 159 -4.15 -11.24 16.11
CA SER A 159 -5.56 -11.65 16.02
C SER A 159 -6.52 -11.09 17.08
N ALA A 160 -6.02 -10.53 18.19
CA ALA A 160 -6.88 -10.10 19.31
C ALA A 160 -7.77 -8.87 18.99
N HIS A 161 -7.38 -8.02 18.04
CA HIS A 161 -8.09 -6.77 17.72
C HIS A 161 -8.22 -6.49 16.21
N GLU A 162 -7.93 -7.49 15.36
CA GLU A 162 -7.67 -7.27 13.94
C GLU A 162 -8.63 -8.01 13.01
N TYR A 163 -9.10 -7.29 11.98
CA TYR A 163 -9.73 -7.91 10.82
C TYR A 163 -8.65 -8.42 9.86
N LEU A 164 -8.41 -9.73 9.85
CA LEU A 164 -7.52 -10.40 8.91
C LEU A 164 -8.29 -10.98 7.72
N LYS A 165 -7.87 -10.62 6.50
CA LYS A 165 -8.34 -11.22 5.26
C LYS A 165 -7.18 -11.74 4.42
N ILE A 166 -7.16 -13.04 4.13
CA ILE A 166 -6.21 -13.63 3.18
C ILE A 166 -6.95 -13.91 1.87
N SER A 167 -6.33 -13.57 0.76
CA SER A 167 -6.86 -13.79 -0.60
C SER A 167 -5.77 -14.34 -1.51
N TRP A 168 -6.20 -15.08 -2.52
CA TRP A 168 -5.32 -15.79 -3.45
C TRP A 168 -5.47 -15.20 -4.85
N GLY A 169 -4.38 -15.11 -5.60
CA GLY A 169 -4.40 -14.86 -7.03
C GLY A 169 -5.02 -16.05 -7.75
N VAL A 170 -6.05 -15.79 -8.56
CA VAL A 170 -6.60 -16.74 -9.53
C VAL A 170 -5.78 -16.73 -10.81
#